data_AF-A0A6A4WMN0-F1
#
_entry.id   AF-A0A6A4WMN0-F1
#
_cell.length_a   1.000
_cell.length_b   1.000
_cell.length_c   1.000
_cell.angle_alpha   90.00
_cell.angle_beta   90.00
_cell.angle_gamma   90.00
#
_symmetry.space_group_name_H-M   'P 1'
#
loop_
_entity.id
_entity.type
_entity.pdbx_description
1 polymer ?
#
loop_
_entity_poly.entity_id
_entity_poly.type
_entity_poly.pdbx_seq_one_letter_code
_entity_poly.pdbx_strand_id
1 'polypeptide(L)'
;MDASTLKKTVLECLKDGELRGEFQSLIQEMVTGAVAEAMAARDTEIAELKDQLKRTTDQLNDLEQYSRRLCVNITGVPEMTGESTDQIVTDLAKMAGVAVTPSDIDRSHRIGIAWTVPEAANGFTYLFLLFSSWSDFCYLRSCWTG
;
A
#
# COMPACT_ATOMS: atom_id res chain seq x y z
N MET A 1 -43.36 22.55 -54.39
CA MET A 1 -42.88 21.48 -53.50
C MET A 1 -43.10 21.92 -52.07
N ASP A 2 -43.89 21.18 -51.31
CA ASP A 2 -44.15 21.37 -49.89
C ASP A 2 -43.01 20.78 -49.04
N ALA A 3 -42.74 21.39 -47.89
CA ALA A 3 -41.63 21.01 -47.01
C ALA A 3 -41.70 19.55 -46.52
N SER A 4 -42.90 18.99 -46.42
CA SER A 4 -43.15 17.58 -46.08
C SER A 4 -42.65 16.62 -47.15
N THR A 5 -42.90 16.93 -48.42
CA THR A 5 -42.39 16.12 -49.53
C THR A 5 -40.88 16.21 -49.62
N LEU A 6 -40.30 17.41 -49.44
CA LEU A 6 -38.85 17.59 -49.44
C LEU A 6 -38.16 16.75 -48.36
N LYS A 7 -38.70 16.77 -47.12
CA LYS A 7 -38.20 15.92 -46.02
C LYS A 7 -38.25 14.44 -46.37
N LYS A 8 -39.34 13.99 -46.99
CA LYS A 8 -39.56 12.58 -47.33
C LYS A 8 -38.60 12.11 -48.42
N THR A 9 -38.39 12.93 -49.44
CA THR A 9 -37.44 12.65 -50.53
C THR A 9 -36.00 12.58 -50.01
N VAL A 10 -35.60 13.52 -49.15
CA VAL A 10 -34.26 13.50 -48.52
C VAL A 10 -34.08 12.24 -47.65
N LEU A 11 -35.13 11.81 -46.94
CA LEU A 11 -35.11 10.58 -46.13
C LEU A 11 -35.00 9.30 -46.95
N GLU A 12 -35.56 9.27 -48.15
CA GLU A 12 -35.44 8.14 -49.07
C GLU A 12 -34.04 8.08 -49.70
N CYS A 13 -33.45 9.22 -50.06
CA CYS A 13 -32.06 9.29 -50.54
C CYS A 13 -31.04 8.88 -49.47
N LEU A 14 -31.32 9.11 -48.19
CA LEU A 14 -30.47 8.64 -47.07
C LEU A 14 -30.57 7.12 -46.84
N LYS A 15 -31.60 6.45 -47.39
CA LYS A 15 -31.76 4.99 -47.31
C LYS A 15 -31.07 4.25 -48.46
N ASP A 16 -30.64 4.96 -49.50
CA ASP A 16 -29.87 4.38 -50.60
C ASP A 16 -28.56 3.79 -50.07
N GLY A 17 -28.29 2.53 -50.40
CA GLY A 17 -27.21 1.75 -49.79
C GLY A 17 -25.81 2.35 -50.04
N GLU A 18 -25.63 3.04 -51.17
CA GLU A 18 -24.36 3.62 -51.60
C GLU A 18 -24.05 4.92 -50.85
N LEU A 19 -24.98 5.88 -50.86
CA LEU A 19 -24.90 7.13 -50.07
C LEU A 19 -24.83 6.85 -48.57
N ARG A 20 -25.55 5.82 -48.09
CA ARG A 20 -25.51 5.41 -46.68
C ARG A 20 -24.14 4.82 -46.31
N GLY A 21 -23.48 4.11 -47.22
CA GLY A 21 -22.13 3.59 -47.01
C GLY A 21 -21.08 4.70 -46.91
N GLU A 22 -21.14 5.70 -47.78
CA GLU A 22 -20.25 6.87 -47.75
C GLU A 22 -20.49 7.74 -46.51
N PHE A 23 -21.75 7.99 -46.17
CA PHE A 23 -22.09 8.75 -44.96
C PHE A 23 -21.68 7.99 -43.69
N GLN A 24 -21.83 6.66 -43.70
CA GLN A 24 -21.39 5.82 -42.60
C GLN A 24 -19.87 5.78 -42.48
N SER A 25 -19.10 5.76 -43.58
CA SER A 25 -17.63 5.80 -43.49
C SER A 25 -17.13 7.13 -42.93
N LEU A 26 -17.72 8.26 -43.36
CA LEU A 26 -17.41 9.59 -42.83
C LEU A 26 -17.69 9.72 -41.34
N ILE A 27 -18.85 9.21 -40.88
CA ILE A 27 -19.19 9.19 -39.46
C ILE A 27 -18.26 8.24 -38.70
N GLN A 28 -17.97 7.07 -39.27
CA GLN A 28 -17.10 6.08 -38.65
C GLN A 28 -15.70 6.68 -38.43
N GLU A 29 -15.15 7.37 -39.43
CA GLU A 29 -13.82 7.96 -39.38
C GLU A 29 -13.72 9.06 -38.30
N MET A 30 -14.72 9.95 -38.23
CA MET A 30 -14.81 10.96 -37.16
C MET A 30 -14.93 10.32 -35.77
N VAL A 31 -15.77 9.31 -35.60
CA VAL A 31 -15.96 8.62 -34.31
C VAL A 31 -14.69 7.88 -33.91
N THR A 32 -14.03 7.20 -34.85
CA THR A 32 -12.76 6.50 -34.55
C THR A 32 -11.65 7.47 -34.18
N GLY A 33 -11.55 8.63 -34.82
CA GLY A 33 -10.58 9.67 -34.46
C GLY A 33 -10.83 10.21 -33.05
N ALA A 34 -12.08 10.60 -32.75
CA ALA A 34 -12.45 11.12 -31.44
C ALA A 34 -12.27 10.09 -30.30
N VAL A 35 -12.62 8.82 -30.56
CA VAL A 35 -12.41 7.73 -29.59
C VAL A 35 -10.93 7.42 -29.41
N ALA A 36 -10.13 7.43 -30.48
CA ALA A 36 -8.69 7.20 -30.40
C ALA A 36 -7.98 8.31 -29.60
N GLU A 37 -8.31 9.58 -29.83
CA GLU A 37 -7.78 10.69 -29.04
C GLU A 37 -8.19 10.59 -27.57
N ALA A 38 -9.47 10.29 -27.30
CA ALA A 38 -9.96 10.13 -25.93
C ALA A 38 -9.29 8.94 -25.21
N MET A 39 -9.08 7.82 -25.91
CA MET A 39 -8.37 6.65 -25.36
C MET A 39 -6.89 6.97 -25.11
N ALA A 40 -6.20 7.64 -26.02
CA ALA A 40 -4.80 8.03 -25.85
C ALA A 40 -4.59 8.97 -24.64
N ALA A 41 -5.50 9.94 -24.46
CA ALA A 41 -5.48 10.81 -23.29
C ALA A 41 -5.66 10.02 -21.99
N ARG A 42 -6.59 9.05 -21.97
CA ARG A 42 -6.82 8.18 -20.81
C ARG A 42 -5.68 7.21 -20.55
N ASP A 43 -5.06 6.66 -21.57
CA ASP A 43 -3.90 5.77 -21.43
C ASP A 43 -2.70 6.51 -20.83
N THR A 44 -2.53 7.79 -21.19
CA THR A 44 -1.49 8.65 -20.61
C THR A 44 -1.75 8.88 -19.11
N GLU A 45 -2.99 9.23 -18.75
CA GLU A 45 -3.40 9.40 -17.35
C GLU A 45 -3.24 8.11 -16.54
N ILE A 46 -3.60 6.96 -17.12
CA ILE A 46 -3.41 5.65 -16.50
C ILE A 46 -1.92 5.35 -16.28
N ALA A 47 -1.04 5.70 -17.22
CA ALA A 47 0.40 5.52 -17.07
C ALA A 47 0.96 6.39 -15.94
N GLU A 48 0.58 7.67 -15.89
CA GLU A 48 1.00 8.59 -14.84
C GLU A 48 0.53 8.14 -13.45
N LEU A 49 -0.73 7.72 -13.32
CA LEU A 49 -1.27 7.22 -12.06
C LEU A 49 -0.58 5.92 -11.62
N LYS A 50 -0.26 5.01 -12.56
CA LYS A 50 0.50 3.80 -12.25
C LYS A 50 1.91 4.12 -11.75
N ASP A 51 2.57 5.10 -12.36
CA ASP A 51 3.89 5.55 -11.92
C ASP A 51 3.84 6.20 -10.54
N GLN A 52 2.82 7.02 -10.25
CA GLN A 52 2.61 7.58 -8.91
C GLN A 52 2.36 6.48 -7.87
N LEU A 53 1.53 5.50 -8.20
CA LEU A 53 1.24 4.36 -7.32
C LEU A 53 2.52 3.58 -7.03
N LYS A 54 3.33 3.31 -8.05
CA LYS A 54 4.62 2.64 -7.90
C LYS A 54 5.55 3.44 -6.98
N ARG A 55 5.74 4.74 -7.23
CA ARG A 55 6.58 5.60 -6.38
C ARG A 55 6.13 5.62 -4.93
N THR A 56 4.82 5.74 -4.70
CA THR A 56 4.24 5.72 -3.35
C THR A 56 4.48 4.37 -2.67
N THR A 57 4.34 3.27 -3.41
CA THR A 57 4.59 1.91 -2.91
C THR A 57 6.05 1.71 -2.55
N ASP A 58 6.97 2.18 -3.39
CA ASP A 58 8.41 2.11 -3.13
C ASP A 58 8.77 2.95 -1.88
N GLN A 59 8.22 4.15 -1.73
CA GLN A 59 8.39 4.98 -0.53
C GLN A 59 7.84 4.31 0.73
N LEU A 60 6.67 3.67 0.65
CA LEU A 60 6.11 2.91 1.77
C LEU A 60 7.00 1.73 2.14
N ASN A 61 7.49 0.98 1.16
CA ASN A 61 8.42 -0.14 1.39
C ASN A 61 9.71 0.33 2.05
N ASP A 62 10.25 1.47 1.63
CA ASP A 62 11.43 2.06 2.25
C ASP A 62 11.15 2.46 3.69
N LEU A 63 10.05 3.18 3.95
CA LEU A 63 9.63 3.57 5.31
C LEU A 63 9.40 2.36 6.22
N GLU A 64 8.78 1.29 5.71
CA GLU A 64 8.64 0.03 6.45
C GLU A 64 9.99 -0.60 6.77
N GLN A 65 10.94 -0.59 5.82
CA GLN A 65 12.29 -1.10 6.05
C GLN A 65 13.03 -0.29 7.12
N TYR A 66 12.87 1.04 7.15
CA TYR A 66 13.44 1.88 8.22
C TYR A 66 12.81 1.58 9.58
N SER A 67 11.50 1.37 9.63
CA SER A 67 10.79 0.95 10.84
C SER A 67 11.34 -0.39 11.37
N ARG A 68 11.45 -1.43 10.52
CA ARG A 68 11.94 -2.76 10.92
C ARG A 68 13.37 -2.77 11.45
N ARG A 69 14.24 -1.86 10.99
CA ARG A 69 15.62 -1.74 11.49
C ARG A 69 15.70 -1.20 12.91
N LEU A 70 14.70 -0.44 13.34
CA LEU A 70 14.58 0.06 14.71
C LEU A 70 13.87 -0.92 15.63
N CYS A 71 13.62 -2.15 15.16
CA CYS A 71 12.84 -3.11 15.90
C CYS A 71 13.69 -4.20 16.55
N VAL A 72 13.41 -4.44 17.83
CA VAL A 72 14.08 -5.48 18.63
C VAL A 72 13.07 -6.56 18.95
N ASN A 73 13.47 -7.82 18.73
CA ASN A 73 12.73 -9.00 19.16
C ASN A 73 13.36 -9.54 20.44
N ILE A 74 12.61 -9.51 21.54
CA ILE A 74 13.03 -10.09 22.82
C ILE A 74 12.36 -11.46 22.97
N THR A 75 13.14 -12.49 23.29
CA THR A 75 12.68 -13.86 23.55
C THR A 75 12.97 -14.30 25.00
N GLY A 76 12.28 -15.34 25.47
CA GLY A 76 12.51 -15.93 26.80
C GLY A 76 11.81 -15.23 27.97
N VAL A 77 10.91 -14.27 27.71
CA VAL A 77 10.13 -13.59 28.75
C VAL A 77 8.83 -14.37 29.02
N PRO A 78 8.58 -14.85 30.26
CA PRO A 78 7.34 -15.54 30.61
C PRO A 78 6.11 -14.65 30.43
N GLU A 79 4.97 -15.23 30.09
CA GLU A 79 3.71 -14.51 29.91
C GLU A 79 2.96 -14.37 31.23
N MET A 80 2.49 -13.16 31.53
CA MET A 80 1.72 -12.85 32.73
C MET A 80 0.45 -12.08 32.38
N THR A 81 -0.69 -12.51 32.94
CA THR A 81 -1.97 -11.83 32.73
C THR A 81 -1.93 -10.42 33.32
N GLY A 82 -2.22 -9.40 32.50
CA GLY A 82 -2.26 -8.00 32.93
C GLY A 82 -0.89 -7.32 33.00
N GLU A 83 0.12 -7.88 32.35
CA GLU A 83 1.45 -7.26 32.28
C GLU A 83 1.49 -6.02 31.37
N SER A 84 2.37 -5.08 31.72
CA SER A 84 2.75 -3.98 30.83
C SER A 84 4.01 -4.37 30.08
N THR A 85 3.91 -4.50 28.76
CA THR A 85 5.05 -4.82 27.90
C THR A 85 6.12 -3.72 27.93
N ASP A 86 5.74 -2.44 28.05
CA ASP A 86 6.69 -1.32 28.15
C ASP A 86 7.53 -1.41 29.43
N GLN A 87 6.91 -1.83 30.55
CA GLN A 87 7.61 -1.97 31.83
C GLN A 87 8.62 -3.12 31.77
N ILE A 88 8.24 -4.26 31.19
CA ILE A 88 9.13 -5.42 30.99
C ILE A 88 10.35 -5.02 30.17
N VAL A 89 10.16 -4.24 29.11
CA VAL A 89 11.24 -3.77 28.23
C VAL A 89 12.18 -2.85 28.98
N THR A 90 11.61 -1.90 29.72
CA THR A 90 12.36 -0.93 30.51
C THR A 90 13.21 -1.65 31.56
N ASP A 91 12.64 -2.67 32.23
CA ASP A 91 13.35 -3.44 33.25
C ASP A 91 14.43 -4.34 32.63
N LEU A 92 14.17 -4.95 31.48
CA LEU A 92 15.17 -5.70 30.71
C LEU A 92 16.32 -4.81 30.23
N ALA A 93 16.01 -3.62 29.73
CA ALA A 93 17.00 -2.65 29.28
C ALA A 93 17.90 -2.20 30.45
N LYS A 94 17.31 -1.92 31.63
CA LYS A 94 18.07 -1.63 32.86
C LYS A 94 18.99 -2.78 33.25
N MET A 95 18.51 -4.02 33.18
CA MET A 95 19.36 -5.20 33.45
C MET A 95 20.52 -5.33 32.46
N ALA A 96 20.31 -4.95 31.19
CA ALA A 96 21.35 -4.90 30.17
C ALA A 96 22.27 -3.67 30.28
N GLY A 97 22.08 -2.79 31.28
CA GLY A 97 22.88 -1.58 31.47
C GLY A 97 22.54 -0.43 30.53
N VAL A 98 21.36 -0.45 29.90
CA VAL A 98 20.87 0.60 29.00
C VAL A 98 19.76 1.39 29.67
N ALA A 99 19.90 2.72 29.68
CA ALA A 99 18.88 3.62 30.18
C ALA A 99 17.84 3.88 29.08
N VAL A 100 16.80 3.03 29.01
CA VAL A 100 15.63 3.24 28.14
C VAL A 100 14.49 3.80 28.99
N THR A 101 13.84 4.84 28.49
CA THR A 101 12.61 5.39 29.07
C THR A 101 11.38 4.95 28.27
N PRO A 102 10.17 4.92 28.86
CA PRO A 102 8.95 4.59 28.11
C PRO A 102 8.69 5.51 26.92
N SER A 103 9.18 6.75 26.94
CA SER A 103 9.08 7.68 25.81
C SER A 103 9.96 7.31 24.62
N ASP A 104 10.97 6.47 24.81
CA ASP A 104 11.84 5.99 23.73
C ASP A 104 11.23 4.81 22.98
N ILE A 105 10.19 4.19 23.58
CA ILE A 105 9.44 3.06 23.04
C ILE A 105 8.18 3.61 22.37
N ASP A 106 8.09 3.49 21.05
CA ASP A 106 6.91 3.92 20.30
C ASP A 106 5.77 2.89 20.41
N ARG A 107 6.08 1.60 20.26
CA ARG A 107 5.13 0.49 20.44
C ARG A 107 5.82 -0.75 20.96
N SER A 108 5.23 -1.37 21.98
CA SER A 108 5.61 -2.70 22.45
C SER A 108 4.39 -3.63 22.43
N HIS A 109 4.55 -4.83 21.89
CA HIS A 109 3.51 -5.85 21.90
C HIS A 109 4.07 -7.26 21.75
N ARG A 110 3.40 -8.24 22.38
CA ARG A 110 3.71 -9.65 22.17
C ARG A 110 3.26 -10.08 20.78
N ILE A 111 4.15 -10.72 20.03
CA ILE A 111 3.86 -11.40 18.78
C ILE A 111 3.69 -12.89 19.08
N GLY A 112 2.46 -13.38 18.92
CA GLY A 112 2.12 -14.79 18.99
C GLY A 112 1.69 -15.29 17.61
N ILE A 113 2.19 -16.46 17.21
CA ILE A 113 1.59 -17.24 16.12
C ILE A 113 0.26 -17.78 16.62
N ALA A 114 -0.85 -17.35 16.01
CA ALA A 114 -2.17 -17.95 16.22
C ALA A 114 -2.29 -19.34 15.54
N TRP A 115 -1.26 -20.18 15.66
CA TRP A 115 -1.31 -21.58 15.24
C TRP A 115 -1.00 -22.48 16.44
N THR A 116 -2.05 -23.17 16.87
CA THR A 116 -2.14 -24.08 18.00
C THR A 116 -1.05 -25.17 17.93
N VAL A 117 -0.05 -25.09 18.80
CA VAL A 117 0.74 -26.26 19.22
C VAL A 117 0.55 -26.45 20.73
N PRO A 118 -0.01 -27.58 21.21
CA PRO A 118 -0.48 -27.69 22.60
C PRO A 118 0.63 -27.87 23.65
N GLU A 119 1.91 -27.87 23.27
CA GLU A 119 2.98 -28.42 24.11
C GLU A 119 4.29 -27.63 24.00
N ALA A 120 4.19 -26.30 24.09
CA ALA A 120 5.34 -25.43 24.35
C ALA A 120 5.01 -24.52 25.53
N ALA A 121 4.84 -25.12 26.71
CA ALA A 121 4.50 -24.43 27.95
C ALA A 121 5.61 -23.52 28.49
N ASN A 122 6.74 -23.33 27.79
CA ASN A 122 7.83 -22.46 28.24
C ASN A 122 8.50 -21.75 27.06
N GLY A 123 8.08 -20.50 26.80
CA GLY A 123 8.98 -19.43 26.40
C GLY A 123 9.37 -19.31 24.93
N PHE A 124 8.42 -18.94 24.06
CA PHE A 124 8.77 -18.20 22.84
C PHE A 124 7.75 -17.08 22.59
N THR A 125 7.88 -16.00 23.35
CA THR A 125 7.21 -14.74 23.01
C THR A 125 8.24 -13.84 22.34
N TYR A 126 7.90 -13.28 21.18
CA TYR A 126 8.66 -12.21 20.54
C TYR A 126 8.02 -10.88 20.93
N LEU A 127 8.72 -10.03 21.67
CA LEU A 127 8.28 -8.66 21.93
C LEU A 127 8.94 -7.73 20.92
N PHE A 128 8.14 -7.04 20.11
CA PHE A 128 8.60 -6.11 19.08
C PHE A 128 8.52 -4.67 19.58
N LEU A 129 9.63 -3.95 19.50
CA LEU A 129 9.78 -2.57 20.00
C LEU A 129 10.16 -1.62 18.89
N LEU A 130 9.38 -0.59 18.58
CA LEU A 130 9.89 0.53 17.78
C LEU A 130 10.60 1.53 18.69
N PHE A 131 11.83 1.91 18.32
CA PHE A 131 12.52 3.04 18.93
C PHE A 131 12.27 4.34 18.15
N SER A 132 12.08 5.46 18.85
CA SER A 132 11.98 6.78 18.21
C SER A 132 13.32 7.32 17.71
N SER A 133 14.45 6.74 18.11
CA SER A 133 15.81 7.21 17.82
C SER A 133 16.77 6.06 17.46
N TRP A 134 17.59 6.27 16.42
CA TRP A 134 18.56 5.29 15.92
C TRP A 134 19.77 5.09 16.86
N SER A 135 20.14 6.12 17.62
CA SER A 135 21.28 6.07 18.55
C SER A 135 21.05 5.06 19.67
N ASP A 136 19.82 4.98 20.19
CA ASP A 136 19.47 4.12 21.31
C ASP A 136 19.40 2.64 20.90
N PHE A 137 18.92 2.39 19.67
CA PHE A 137 18.95 1.05 19.06
C PHE A 137 20.39 0.51 18.90
N CYS A 138 21.31 1.34 18.39
CA CYS A 138 22.71 0.93 18.23
C CYS A 138 23.39 0.61 19.57
N TYR A 139 23.08 1.38 20.61
CA TYR A 139 23.61 1.15 21.96
C TYR A 139 23.12 -0.18 22.53
N LEU A 140 21.80 -0.42 22.48
CA LEU A 140 21.22 -1.68 22.97
C LEU A 140 21.77 -2.90 22.22
N ARG A 141 21.90 -2.83 20.89
CA ARG A 141 22.48 -3.92 20.10
C ARG A 141 23.93 -4.22 20.50
N SER A 142 24.73 -3.20 20.79
CA SER A 142 26.13 -3.39 21.19
C SER A 142 26.28 -4.09 22.54
N CYS A 143 25.37 -3.83 23.49
CA CYS A 143 25.38 -4.45 24.82
C CYS A 143 24.99 -5.93 24.81
N TRP A 144 24.26 -6.40 23.79
CA TRP A 144 23.79 -7.79 23.69
C TRP A 144 24.75 -8.71 22.90
N THR A 145 25.67 -8.15 22.11
CA THR A 145 26.61 -8.93 21.28
C THR A 145 28.02 -9.05 21.87
N GLY A 146 28.22 -8.65 23.13
CA GLY A 146 29.45 -8.84 23.90
C GLY A 146 29.26 -9.85 25.02
#